data_AF-A0A416HKK0-F1
#
_entry.id   AF-A0A416HKK0-F1
#
_cell.length_a   1.000
_cell.length_b   1.000
_cell.length_c   1.000
_cell.angle_alpha   90.00
_cell.angle_beta   90.00
_cell.angle_gamma   90.00
#
_symmetry.space_group_name_H-M   'P 1'
#
loop_
_entity.id
_entity.type
_entity.pdbx_description
1 polymer ?
#
loop_
_entity_poly.entity_id
_entity_poly.type
_entity_poly.pdbx_seq_one_letter_code
_entity_poly.pdbx_strand_id
1 'polypeptide(L)'
;MMNKNVTSRQELIDAAMEIARTEGIHKVNIRNIARKCSISVGVLYNYFPNKTELIFAVVDSFWADVIHSLSGINPRTVCFTKFVSQFYAVINEQLSEFERDWLTQLETMPPEDKKRGRELENECFQVLLELLRKALQRDTSIPASVWSEEYTQEEFLQFVFHHLIVLLHSGHKNCDFFEKTLQKILY
;
A
#
# COMPACT_ATOMS: atom_id res chain seq x y z
N MET A 1 -38.41 -4.40 5.71
CA MET A 1 -37.10 -3.84 5.32
C MET A 1 -36.10 -4.27 6.38
N MET A 2 -35.11 -5.11 6.03
CA MET A 2 -34.10 -5.57 6.99
C MET A 2 -33.18 -4.39 7.35
N ASN A 3 -33.16 -4.00 8.64
CA ASN A 3 -32.05 -3.25 9.20
C ASN A 3 -30.80 -4.10 9.03
N LYS A 4 -29.88 -3.68 8.17
CA LYS A 4 -28.53 -4.25 8.14
C LYS A 4 -27.85 -3.69 9.41
N ASN A 5 -27.97 -4.41 10.53
CA ASN A 5 -27.17 -4.09 11.70
C ASN A 5 -25.72 -4.27 11.26
N VAL A 6 -24.99 -3.18 11.07
CA VAL A 6 -23.54 -3.26 11.07
C VAL A 6 -23.12 -3.71 12.47
N THR A 7 -22.52 -4.89 12.54
CA THR A 7 -22.24 -5.63 13.77
C THR A 7 -20.75 -5.68 14.09
N SER A 8 -19.87 -5.23 13.19
CA SER A 8 -18.42 -5.28 13.43
C SER A 8 -17.66 -4.04 12.96
N ARG A 9 -16.49 -3.83 13.56
CA ARG A 9 -15.52 -2.81 13.14
C ARG A 9 -15.10 -3.01 11.67
N GLN A 10 -14.98 -4.26 11.22
CA GLN A 10 -14.55 -4.58 9.86
C GLN A 10 -15.58 -4.13 8.82
N GLU A 11 -16.87 -4.36 9.04
CA GLU A 11 -17.92 -3.91 8.11
C GLU A 11 -17.94 -2.38 7.93
N LEU A 12 -17.58 -1.63 8.97
CA LEU A 12 -17.43 -0.17 8.87
C LEU A 12 -16.21 0.23 8.04
N ILE A 13 -15.10 -0.52 8.17
CA ILE A 13 -13.88 -0.31 7.39
C ILE A 13 -14.15 -0.65 5.92
N ASP A 14 -14.82 -1.78 5.64
CA ASP A 14 -15.17 -2.18 4.28
C ASP A 14 -16.08 -1.14 3.60
N ALA A 15 -17.06 -0.60 4.33
CA ALA A 15 -17.90 0.47 3.84
C ALA A 15 -17.11 1.76 3.57
N ALA A 16 -16.11 2.07 4.41
CA ALA A 16 -15.23 3.21 4.23
C ALA A 16 -14.27 3.01 3.03
N MET A 17 -13.71 1.82 2.85
CA MET A 17 -12.91 1.41 1.70
C MET A 17 -13.71 1.52 0.40
N GLU A 18 -14.98 1.11 0.40
CA GLU A 18 -15.86 1.24 -0.76
C GLU A 18 -16.12 2.70 -1.11
N ILE A 19 -16.37 3.57 -0.11
CA ILE A 19 -16.49 5.03 -0.33
C ILE A 19 -15.18 5.57 -0.91
N ALA A 20 -14.03 5.19 -0.35
CA ALA A 20 -12.73 5.65 -0.84
C ALA A 20 -12.50 5.28 -2.32
N ARG A 21 -12.80 4.01 -2.68
CA ARG A 21 -12.63 3.50 -4.05
C ARG A 21 -13.59 4.12 -5.08
N THR A 22 -14.80 4.46 -4.67
CA THR A 22 -15.87 4.88 -5.62
C THR A 22 -16.10 6.38 -5.65
N GLU A 23 -15.89 7.07 -4.53
CA GLU A 23 -16.16 8.49 -4.37
C GLU A 23 -14.91 9.32 -3.98
N GLY A 24 -13.79 8.65 -3.72
CA GLY A 24 -12.54 9.26 -3.30
C GLY A 24 -12.36 9.33 -1.78
N ILE A 25 -11.11 9.27 -1.32
CA ILE A 25 -10.74 9.25 0.10
C ILE A 25 -11.24 10.48 0.87
N HIS A 26 -11.37 11.63 0.22
CA HIS A 26 -11.94 12.86 0.79
C HIS A 26 -13.40 12.72 1.22
N LYS A 27 -14.14 11.73 0.67
CA LYS A 27 -15.52 11.42 1.07
C LYS A 27 -15.60 10.49 2.27
N VAL A 28 -14.49 9.89 2.70
CA VAL A 28 -14.44 9.04 3.90
C VAL A 28 -14.59 9.91 5.16
N ASN A 29 -15.78 9.85 5.75
CA ASN A 29 -16.10 10.49 7.02
C ASN A 29 -17.24 9.76 7.73
N ILE A 30 -17.33 10.01 9.04
CA ILE A 30 -18.29 9.38 9.95
C ILE A 30 -19.74 9.50 9.43
N ARG A 31 -20.15 10.65 8.90
CA ARG A 31 -21.54 10.88 8.45
C ARG A 31 -21.87 10.08 7.18
N ASN A 32 -20.94 10.04 6.23
CA ASN A 32 -21.14 9.29 4.99
C ASN A 32 -21.18 7.78 5.25
N ILE A 33 -20.31 7.26 6.11
CA ILE A 33 -20.33 5.84 6.48
C ILE A 33 -21.59 5.51 7.26
N ALA A 34 -22.00 6.33 8.24
CA ALA A 34 -23.25 6.14 8.98
C ALA A 34 -24.46 6.01 8.03
N ARG A 35 -24.54 6.91 7.04
CA ARG A 35 -25.58 6.90 6.01
C ARG A 35 -25.53 5.63 5.17
N LYS A 36 -24.35 5.26 4.65
CA LYS A 36 -24.15 4.07 3.82
C LYS A 36 -24.52 2.78 4.57
N CYS A 37 -24.17 2.72 5.84
CA CYS A 37 -24.43 1.58 6.72
C CYS A 37 -25.82 1.59 7.36
N SER A 38 -26.63 2.65 7.16
CA SER A 38 -27.94 2.83 7.79
C SER A 38 -27.90 2.73 9.33
N ILE A 39 -26.86 3.29 9.96
CA ILE A 39 -26.68 3.31 11.41
C ILE A 39 -26.57 4.75 11.94
N SER A 40 -26.72 4.92 13.26
CA SER A 40 -26.53 6.23 13.86
C SER A 40 -25.05 6.60 13.89
N VAL A 41 -24.77 7.91 13.81
CA VAL A 41 -23.41 8.45 13.97
C VAL A 41 -22.80 8.06 15.32
N GLY A 42 -23.62 7.93 16.37
CA GLY A 42 -23.17 7.48 17.69
C GLY A 42 -22.57 6.08 17.69
N VAL A 43 -23.08 5.16 16.85
CA VAL A 43 -22.50 3.82 16.69
C VAL A 43 -21.08 3.90 16.13
N LEU A 44 -20.84 4.75 15.14
CA LEU A 44 -19.48 4.92 14.60
C LEU A 44 -18.51 5.51 15.62
N TYR A 45 -18.95 6.49 16.42
CA TYR A 45 -18.08 7.07 17.46
C TYR A 45 -17.65 6.05 18.51
N ASN A 46 -18.40 4.96 18.71
CA ASN A 46 -17.97 3.85 19.57
C ASN A 46 -16.80 3.04 18.99
N TYR A 47 -16.65 3.00 17.66
CA TYR A 47 -15.58 2.27 16.98
C TYR A 47 -14.40 3.17 16.58
N PHE A 48 -14.70 4.41 16.18
CA PHE A 48 -13.76 5.40 15.68
C PHE A 48 -14.01 6.73 16.40
N PRO A 49 -13.33 6.98 17.53
CA PRO A 49 -13.53 8.18 18.34
C PRO A 49 -13.35 9.50 17.57
N ASN A 50 -12.52 9.50 16.52
CA ASN A 50 -12.27 10.67 15.68
C ASN A 50 -12.05 10.26 14.21
N LYS A 51 -11.97 11.25 13.31
CA LYS A 51 -11.74 11.03 11.88
C LYS A 51 -10.38 10.37 11.62
N THR A 52 -9.35 10.73 12.37
CA THR A 52 -8.00 10.18 12.18
C THR A 52 -7.96 8.67 12.41
N GLU A 53 -8.59 8.16 13.48
CA GLU A 53 -8.69 6.70 13.74
C GLU A 53 -9.38 5.95 12.59
N LEU A 54 -10.43 6.55 12.04
CA LEU A 54 -11.12 6.00 10.88
C LEU A 54 -10.18 5.96 9.66
N ILE A 55 -9.47 7.06 9.37
CA ILE A 55 -8.55 7.10 8.23
C ILE A 55 -7.44 6.06 8.42
N PHE A 56 -6.80 5.97 9.58
CA PHE A 56 -5.77 4.95 9.83
C PHE A 56 -6.27 3.53 9.64
N ALA A 57 -7.51 3.22 10.06
CA ALA A 57 -8.09 1.89 9.83
C ALA A 57 -8.31 1.59 8.35
N VAL A 58 -8.68 2.59 7.55
CA VAL A 58 -8.81 2.46 6.09
C VAL A 58 -7.44 2.26 5.44
N VAL A 59 -6.43 3.00 5.88
CA VAL A 59 -5.04 2.87 5.38
C VAL A 59 -4.46 1.50 5.65
N ASP A 60 -4.63 1.01 6.88
CA ASP A 60 -4.18 -0.32 7.27
C ASP A 60 -4.86 -1.40 6.42
N SER A 61 -6.17 -1.28 6.21
CA SER A 61 -6.93 -2.18 5.33
C SER A 61 -6.47 -2.12 3.88
N PHE A 62 -6.16 -0.93 3.35
CA PHE A 62 -5.64 -0.76 2.00
C PHE A 62 -4.30 -1.50 1.82
N TRP A 63 -3.37 -1.30 2.74
CA TRP A 63 -2.07 -1.95 2.69
C TRP A 63 -2.17 -3.47 2.89
N ALA A 64 -3.10 -3.94 3.72
CA ALA A 64 -3.40 -5.36 3.85
C ALA A 64 -3.88 -5.96 2.51
N ASP A 65 -4.78 -5.29 1.79
CA ASP A 65 -5.26 -5.71 0.46
C ASP A 65 -4.11 -5.76 -0.57
N VAL A 66 -3.22 -4.75 -0.54
CA VAL A 66 -2.02 -4.69 -1.40
C VAL A 66 -1.09 -5.87 -1.09
N ILE A 67 -0.74 -6.09 0.17
CA ILE A 67 0.15 -7.18 0.60
C ILE A 67 -0.46 -8.54 0.22
N HIS A 68 -1.76 -8.72 0.43
CA HIS A 68 -2.47 -9.93 0.04
C HIS A 68 -2.39 -10.16 -1.47
N SER A 69 -2.62 -9.12 -2.28
CA SER A 69 -2.52 -9.19 -3.74
C SER A 69 -1.11 -9.55 -4.21
N LEU A 70 -0.08 -8.97 -3.59
CA LEU A 70 1.33 -9.25 -3.87
C LEU A 70 1.75 -10.66 -3.44
N SER A 71 1.16 -11.21 -2.36
CA SER A 71 1.46 -12.57 -1.90
C SER A 71 1.11 -13.66 -2.91
N GLY A 72 0.16 -13.37 -3.82
CA GLY A 72 -0.20 -14.23 -4.94
C GLY A 72 0.82 -14.25 -6.08
N ILE A 73 1.74 -13.26 -6.15
CA ILE A 73 2.81 -13.23 -7.13
C ILE A 73 3.86 -14.25 -6.71
N ASN A 74 3.98 -15.36 -7.46
CA ASN A 74 4.96 -16.39 -7.16
C ASN A 74 6.36 -16.00 -7.67
N PRO A 75 7.33 -15.66 -6.78
CA PRO A 75 8.65 -15.21 -7.20
C PRO A 75 9.48 -16.33 -7.84
N ARG A 76 9.06 -17.61 -7.72
CA ARG A 76 9.81 -18.76 -8.28
C ARG A 76 9.72 -18.87 -9.80
N THR A 77 8.83 -18.09 -10.42
CA THR A 77 8.51 -18.23 -11.86
C THR A 77 8.95 -17.04 -12.70
N VAL A 78 9.46 -16.00 -12.05
CA VAL A 78 9.85 -14.74 -12.69
C VAL A 78 11.22 -14.31 -12.16
N CYS A 79 12.05 -13.72 -13.02
CA CYS A 79 13.28 -13.08 -12.56
C CYS A 79 12.96 -11.81 -11.74
N PHE A 80 13.89 -11.37 -10.91
CA PHE A 80 13.70 -10.29 -9.94
C PHE A 80 13.19 -9.00 -10.60
N THR A 81 13.70 -8.63 -11.76
CA THR A 81 13.26 -7.40 -12.46
C THR A 81 11.81 -7.48 -12.91
N LYS A 82 11.37 -8.65 -13.38
CA LYS A 82 9.95 -8.89 -13.70
C LYS A 82 9.08 -8.88 -12.47
N PHE A 83 9.57 -9.43 -11.35
CA PHE A 83 8.87 -9.33 -10.08
C PHE A 83 8.69 -7.86 -9.64
N VAL A 84 9.74 -7.03 -9.75
CA VAL A 84 9.67 -5.58 -9.46
C VAL A 84 8.59 -4.89 -10.31
N SER A 85 8.51 -5.24 -11.59
CA SER A 85 7.49 -4.70 -12.51
C SER A 85 6.07 -5.09 -12.13
N GLN A 86 5.85 -6.37 -11.79
CA GLN A 86 4.55 -6.86 -11.32
C GLN A 86 4.18 -6.27 -9.96
N PHE A 87 5.15 -6.17 -9.05
CA PHE A 87 4.99 -5.53 -7.75
C PHE A 87 4.53 -4.08 -7.91
N TYR A 88 5.18 -3.31 -8.79
CA TYR A 88 4.77 -1.94 -9.10
C TYR A 88 3.35 -1.88 -9.66
N ALA A 89 3.03 -2.75 -10.63
CA ALA A 89 1.73 -2.75 -11.30
C ALA A 89 0.59 -2.98 -10.33
N VAL A 90 0.71 -3.95 -9.42
CA VAL A 90 -0.30 -4.25 -8.39
C VAL A 90 -0.54 -3.06 -7.47
N ILE A 91 0.53 -2.42 -6.98
CA ILE A 91 0.37 -1.26 -6.09
C ILE A 91 -0.22 -0.07 -6.85
N ASN A 92 0.23 0.18 -8.07
CA ASN A 92 -0.26 1.28 -8.90
C ASN A 92 -1.75 1.11 -9.27
N GLU A 93 -2.19 -0.11 -9.56
CA GLU A 93 -3.61 -0.42 -9.81
C GLU A 93 -4.46 -0.12 -8.57
N GLN A 94 -4.07 -0.64 -7.40
CA GLN A 94 -4.77 -0.41 -6.13
C GLN A 94 -4.82 1.08 -5.76
N LEU A 95 -3.71 1.82 -5.93
CA LEU A 95 -3.67 3.27 -5.69
C LEU A 95 -4.53 4.06 -6.69
N SER A 96 -4.65 3.57 -7.93
CA SER A 96 -5.49 4.24 -8.94
C SER A 96 -6.98 4.15 -8.59
N GLU A 97 -7.41 3.04 -7.98
CA GLU A 97 -8.77 2.88 -7.48
C GLU A 97 -9.04 3.75 -6.25
N PHE A 98 -8.05 3.96 -5.39
CA PHE A 98 -8.22 4.65 -4.10
C PHE A 98 -8.19 6.19 -4.17
N GLU A 99 -8.09 6.78 -5.37
CA GLU A 99 -7.81 8.20 -5.67
C GLU A 99 -6.39 8.62 -5.24
N ARG A 100 -5.61 9.19 -6.17
CA ARG A 100 -4.20 9.57 -5.93
C ARG A 100 -4.01 10.64 -4.84
N ASP A 101 -5.06 11.39 -4.52
CA ASP A 101 -5.07 12.45 -3.51
C ASP A 101 -4.96 11.93 -2.07
N TRP A 102 -4.99 10.61 -1.87
CA TRP A 102 -4.80 9.97 -0.56
C TRP A 102 -3.44 10.28 0.07
N LEU A 103 -2.37 10.25 -0.72
CA LEU A 103 -1.02 10.58 -0.24
C LEU A 103 -0.96 12.04 0.21
N THR A 104 -1.62 12.92 -0.54
CA THR A 104 -1.73 14.34 -0.20
C THR A 104 -2.52 14.56 1.09
N GLN A 105 -3.54 13.74 1.37
CA GLN A 105 -4.28 13.86 2.64
C GLN A 105 -3.43 13.53 3.86
N LEU A 106 -2.61 12.47 3.81
CA LEU A 106 -1.66 12.17 4.90
C LEU A 106 -0.67 13.30 5.12
N GLU A 107 -0.18 13.92 4.04
CA GLU A 107 0.75 15.05 4.11
C GLU A 107 0.13 16.29 4.77
N THR A 108 -1.20 16.45 4.71
CA THR A 108 -1.93 17.59 5.30
C THR A 108 -2.42 17.36 6.73
N MET A 109 -2.19 16.18 7.31
CA MET A 109 -2.60 15.87 8.69
C MET A 109 -1.84 16.68 9.76
N PRO A 110 -2.39 16.88 10.97
CA PRO A 110 -1.68 17.46 12.09
C PRO A 110 -0.37 16.69 12.42
N PRO A 111 0.68 17.36 12.96
CA PRO A 111 1.97 16.71 13.21
C PRO A 111 1.91 15.47 14.11
N GLU A 112 1.00 15.46 15.08
CA GLU A 112 0.74 14.34 15.99
C GLU A 112 0.19 13.11 15.23
N ASP A 113 -0.75 13.33 14.32
CA ASP A 113 -1.31 12.29 13.45
C ASP A 113 -0.28 11.83 12.41
N LYS A 114 0.58 12.72 11.90
CA LYS A 114 1.67 12.34 10.98
C LYS A 114 2.65 11.34 11.59
N LYS A 115 2.91 11.40 12.90
CA LYS A 115 3.82 10.44 13.56
C LYS A 115 3.26 9.03 13.46
N ARG A 116 1.98 8.85 13.82
CA ARG A 116 1.32 7.56 13.74
C ARG A 116 1.10 7.09 12.31
N GLY A 117 0.81 8.00 11.38
CA GLY A 117 0.78 7.71 9.94
C GLY A 117 2.10 7.11 9.46
N ARG A 118 3.24 7.72 9.83
CA ARG A 118 4.58 7.20 9.51
C ARG A 118 4.87 5.85 10.15
N GLU A 119 4.38 5.59 11.36
CA GLU A 119 4.55 4.29 12.02
C GLU A 119 3.81 3.17 11.26
N LEU A 120 2.56 3.42 10.86
CA LEU A 120 1.78 2.49 10.03
C LEU A 120 2.43 2.26 8.65
N GLU A 121 2.90 3.33 8.01
CA GLU A 121 3.64 3.23 6.75
C GLU A 121 4.91 2.38 6.90
N ASN A 122 5.69 2.61 7.97
CA ASN A 122 6.91 1.86 8.22
C ASN A 122 6.63 0.36 8.38
N GLU A 123 5.61 -0.03 9.15
CA GLU A 123 5.24 -1.44 9.33
C GLU A 123 4.90 -2.11 8.00
N CYS A 124 4.07 -1.46 7.17
CA CYS A 124 3.75 -1.96 5.84
C CYS A 124 4.99 -2.04 4.94
N PHE A 125 5.81 -0.98 4.93
CA PHE A 125 6.99 -0.89 4.07
C PHE A 125 8.01 -1.97 4.40
N GLN A 126 8.15 -2.36 5.67
CA GLN A 126 8.99 -3.50 6.04
C GLN A 126 8.48 -4.81 5.42
N VAL A 127 7.17 -5.03 5.40
CA VAL A 127 6.59 -6.22 4.76
C VAL A 127 6.82 -6.21 3.25
N LEU A 128 6.60 -5.06 2.60
CA LEU A 128 6.83 -4.88 1.17
C LEU A 128 8.29 -5.08 0.78
N LEU A 129 9.22 -4.52 1.56
CA LEU A 129 10.66 -4.69 1.37
C LEU A 129 11.07 -6.16 1.54
N GLU A 130 10.47 -6.87 2.50
CA GLU A 130 10.72 -8.30 2.70
C GLU A 130 10.21 -9.16 1.52
N LEU A 131 9.13 -8.76 0.84
CA LEU A 131 8.69 -9.42 -0.38
C LEU A 131 9.73 -9.26 -1.51
N LEU A 132 10.27 -8.05 -1.69
CA LEU A 132 11.36 -7.79 -2.65
C LEU A 132 12.62 -8.57 -2.29
N ARG A 133 13.01 -8.61 -1.01
CA ARG A 133 14.16 -9.37 -0.52
C ARG A 133 14.02 -10.86 -0.85
N LYS A 134 12.87 -11.46 -0.55
CA LYS A 134 12.56 -12.86 -0.87
C LYS A 134 12.58 -13.13 -2.38
N ALA A 135 12.13 -12.18 -3.19
CA ALA A 135 12.19 -12.32 -4.65
C ALA A 135 13.64 -12.29 -5.15
N LEU A 136 14.46 -11.36 -4.66
CA LEU A 136 15.87 -11.25 -5.03
C LEU A 136 16.65 -12.52 -4.66
N GLN A 137 16.47 -13.02 -3.43
CA GLN A 137 17.17 -14.22 -2.94
C GLN A 137 16.79 -15.50 -3.70
N ARG A 138 15.62 -15.54 -4.34
CA ARG A 138 15.14 -16.70 -5.11
C ARG A 138 15.59 -16.67 -6.56
N ASP A 139 16.03 -15.52 -7.06
CA ASP A 139 16.50 -15.40 -8.43
C ASP A 139 17.94 -15.90 -8.55
N THR A 140 18.07 -17.19 -8.88
CA THR A 140 19.37 -17.84 -9.07
C THR A 140 20.07 -17.44 -10.37
N SER A 141 19.43 -16.64 -11.24
CA SER A 141 20.05 -16.16 -12.48
C SER A 141 20.93 -14.94 -12.29
N ILE A 142 20.82 -14.25 -11.14
CA ILE A 142 21.71 -13.14 -10.77
C ILE A 142 23.05 -13.70 -10.28
N PRO A 143 24.19 -13.35 -10.89
CA PRO A 143 25.50 -13.83 -10.45
C PRO A 143 25.82 -13.33 -9.02
N ALA A 144 26.36 -14.19 -8.17
CA ALA A 144 26.78 -13.79 -6.82
C ALA A 144 27.88 -12.71 -6.84
N SER A 145 28.64 -12.60 -7.92
CA SER A 145 29.68 -11.59 -8.15
C SER A 145 29.15 -10.17 -8.34
N VAL A 146 27.84 -9.99 -8.54
CA VAL A 146 27.21 -8.66 -8.55
C VAL A 146 27.38 -7.99 -7.19
N TRP A 147 27.41 -8.77 -6.11
CA TRP A 147 27.43 -8.26 -4.74
C TRP A 147 28.85 -8.17 -4.20
N SER A 148 29.13 -7.12 -3.44
CA SER A 148 30.41 -6.89 -2.76
C SER A 148 30.19 -6.19 -1.42
N GLU A 149 31.26 -5.99 -0.64
CA GLU A 149 31.19 -5.20 0.59
C GLU A 149 30.80 -3.74 0.34
N GLU A 150 31.10 -3.20 -0.85
CA GLU A 150 30.75 -1.83 -1.26
C GLU A 150 29.43 -1.75 -2.04
N TYR A 151 28.85 -2.90 -2.42
CA TYR A 151 27.60 -2.99 -3.17
C TYR A 151 26.74 -4.13 -2.63
N THR A 152 26.07 -3.85 -1.51
CA THR A 152 25.34 -4.88 -0.76
C THR A 152 23.92 -5.09 -1.32
N GLN A 153 23.39 -6.31 -1.14
CA GLN A 153 21.98 -6.60 -1.49
C GLN A 153 20.99 -5.70 -0.72
N GLU A 154 21.32 -5.36 0.53
CA GLU A 154 20.44 -4.57 1.38
C GLU A 154 20.33 -3.11 0.88
N GLU A 155 21.46 -2.47 0.59
CA GLU A 155 21.46 -1.11 0.03
C GLU A 155 20.79 -1.08 -1.35
N PHE A 156 21.02 -2.10 -2.17
CA PHE A 156 20.34 -2.26 -3.45
C PHE A 156 18.82 -2.39 -3.29
N LEU A 157 18.34 -3.21 -2.36
CA LEU A 157 16.91 -3.37 -2.10
C LEU A 157 16.27 -2.07 -1.60
N GLN A 158 16.96 -1.33 -0.74
CA GLN A 158 16.52 -0.02 -0.27
C GLN A 158 16.44 0.99 -1.42
N PHE A 159 17.44 1.03 -2.30
CA PHE A 159 17.41 1.84 -3.52
C PHE A 159 16.22 1.47 -4.41
N VAL A 160 16.00 0.17 -4.65
CA VAL A 160 14.89 -0.31 -5.47
C VAL A 160 13.56 0.10 -4.88
N PHE A 161 13.36 -0.15 -3.60
CA PHE A 161 12.12 0.19 -2.90
C PHE A 161 11.87 1.71 -2.91
N HIS A 162 12.87 2.52 -2.56
CA HIS A 162 12.73 3.97 -2.56
C HIS A 162 12.34 4.51 -3.95
N HIS A 163 12.98 4.01 -5.01
CA HIS A 163 12.66 4.43 -6.36
C HIS A 163 11.23 4.03 -6.78
N LEU A 164 10.77 2.84 -6.39
CA LEU A 164 9.37 2.42 -6.62
C LEU A 164 8.38 3.37 -5.94
N ILE A 165 8.63 3.73 -4.68
CA ILE A 165 7.80 4.70 -3.96
C ILE A 165 7.76 6.05 -4.67
N VAL A 166 8.90 6.55 -5.14
CA VAL A 166 8.97 7.81 -5.91
C VAL A 166 8.14 7.74 -7.20
N LEU A 167 8.22 6.62 -7.94
CA LEU A 167 7.44 6.43 -9.17
C LEU A 167 5.92 6.37 -8.89
N LEU A 168 5.52 5.68 -7.82
CA LEU A 168 4.13 5.59 -7.37
C LEU A 168 3.60 6.96 -6.95
N HIS A 169 4.35 7.71 -6.15
CA HIS A 169 3.99 9.08 -5.73
C HIS A 169 3.89 10.03 -6.92
N SER A 170 4.80 9.91 -7.88
CA SER A 170 4.80 10.72 -9.11
C SER A 170 3.70 10.27 -10.10
N GLY A 171 2.98 9.20 -9.80
CA GLY A 171 1.84 8.73 -10.58
C GLY A 171 2.21 8.17 -11.94
N HIS A 172 3.41 7.59 -12.09
CA HIS A 172 3.83 6.94 -13.32
C HIS A 172 2.91 5.77 -13.66
N LYS A 173 2.61 5.56 -14.95
CA LYS A 173 1.70 4.48 -15.37
C LYS A 173 2.33 3.09 -15.23
N ASN A 174 3.65 3.00 -15.38
CA ASN A 174 4.44 1.77 -15.29
C ASN A 174 5.88 2.11 -14.86
N CYS A 175 6.69 1.08 -14.63
CA CYS A 175 8.10 1.22 -14.28
C CYS A 175 9.03 0.57 -15.33
N ASP A 176 8.64 0.56 -16.61
CA ASP A 176 9.34 -0.19 -17.68
C ASP A 176 10.81 0.21 -17.83
N PHE A 177 11.10 1.52 -17.75
CA PHE A 177 12.48 2.01 -17.83
C PHE A 177 13.30 1.56 -16.62
N PHE A 178 12.69 1.56 -15.43
CA PHE A 178 13.34 1.13 -14.21
C PHE A 178 13.62 -0.37 -14.25
N GLU A 179 12.65 -1.19 -14.69
CA GLU A 179 12.84 -2.62 -14.93
C GLU A 179 14.05 -2.89 -15.86
N LYS A 180 14.11 -2.21 -17.01
CA LYS A 180 15.23 -2.32 -17.96
C LYS A 180 16.56 -1.86 -17.38
N THR A 181 16.53 -0.86 -16.50
CA THR A 181 17.72 -0.36 -15.81
C THR A 181 18.25 -1.40 -14.82
N LEU A 182 17.37 -1.98 -13.99
CA LEU A 182 17.74 -3.08 -13.10
C LEU A 182 18.24 -4.29 -13.89
N GLN A 183 17.66 -4.56 -15.07
CA GLN A 183 18.11 -5.66 -15.91
C GLN A 183 19.55 -5.48 -16.39
N LYS A 184 19.97 -4.26 -16.70
CA LYS A 184 21.37 -3.95 -17.07
C LYS A 184 22.35 -4.01 -15.90
N ILE A 185 21.86 -3.87 -14.67
CA ILE A 185 22.69 -3.88 -13.46
C ILE A 185 22.89 -5.31 -12.97
N LEU A 186 21.86 -6.15 -13.06
CA LEU A 186 21.82 -7.48 -12.45
C LEU A 186 22.19 -8.64 -13.38
N TYR A 187 22.04 -8.48 -14.69
CA TYR A 187 22.29 -9.52 -15.71
C TYR A 187 23.15 -8.99 -16.85
#